data_AF-A0AAQ0E8A8-F1
#
_entry.id   AF-A0AAQ0E8A8-F1
#
_cell.length_a   1.000
_cell.length_b   1.000
_cell.length_c   1.000
_cell.angle_alpha   90.00
_cell.angle_beta   90.00
_cell.angle_gamma   90.00
#
_symmetry.space_group_name_H-M   'P 1'
#
loop_
_entity.id
_entity.type
_entity.pdbx_description
1 polymer ?
#
loop_
_entity_poly.entity_id
_entity_poly.type
_entity_poly.pdbx_seq_one_letter_code
_entity_poly.pdbx_strand_id
1 'polypeptide(L)'
;MMLHLTKSSLALVLLAASGALSAAEITNNNITEADIKAAQDAWGAALIKISDDYRAGGIERAKATAEAVLDSAYGYQQGPVLFKPTLAGGEQTFRTTREGALAYFVGNNSAYPADSGFALKNWQSYRYDNAAVYINGNMALTMGKVHLVDRDNKETTVDKSWGFKKGDDGKVRIVLHHSSLPYGA
;
A
#
# COMPACT_ATOMS: atom_id res chain seq x y z
N MET A 1 82.29 -20.20 31.71
CA MET A 1 81.07 -19.78 32.40
C MET A 1 80.23 -18.98 31.42
N MET A 2 78.92 -19.28 31.34
CA MET A 2 77.89 -18.63 30.50
C MET A 2 77.98 -18.88 28.98
N LEU A 3 76.90 -19.13 28.23
CA LEU A 3 75.49 -19.44 28.51
C LEU A 3 74.92 -19.98 27.18
N HIS A 4 74.21 -21.10 27.19
CA HIS A 4 73.46 -21.59 26.02
C HIS A 4 72.30 -20.63 25.69
N LEU A 5 72.19 -20.21 24.43
CA LEU A 5 70.95 -19.64 23.89
C LEU A 5 70.34 -20.63 22.89
N THR A 6 69.32 -21.35 23.34
CA THR A 6 68.36 -22.08 22.51
C THR A 6 67.52 -21.07 21.72
N LYS A 7 67.55 -21.16 20.38
CA LYS A 7 66.68 -20.37 19.51
C LYS A 7 65.28 -20.97 19.55
N SER A 8 64.38 -20.32 20.28
CA SER A 8 62.96 -20.67 20.31
C SER A 8 62.31 -20.49 18.94
N SER A 9 61.68 -21.56 18.46
CA SER A 9 60.84 -21.60 17.28
C SER A 9 59.61 -20.71 17.46
N LEU A 10 59.43 -19.72 16.58
CA LEU A 10 58.18 -18.98 16.46
C LEU A 10 57.43 -19.49 15.22
N ALA A 11 56.59 -20.52 15.39
CA ALA A 11 55.67 -20.96 14.35
C ALA A 11 54.42 -20.06 14.41
N LEU A 12 54.29 -19.20 13.40
CA LEU A 12 53.15 -18.30 13.20
C LEU A 12 51.91 -19.13 12.87
N VAL A 13 50.98 -19.25 13.81
CA VAL A 13 49.65 -19.83 13.55
C VAL A 13 48.83 -18.77 12.80
N LEU A 14 48.79 -18.86 11.47
CA LEU A 14 47.80 -18.16 10.67
C LEU A 14 46.45 -18.82 10.91
N LEU A 15 45.68 -18.24 11.83
CA LEU A 15 44.28 -18.56 12.03
C LEU A 15 43.53 -18.08 10.77
N ALA A 16 43.20 -19.01 9.88
CA ALA A 16 42.31 -18.73 8.75
C ALA A 16 40.92 -18.41 9.31
N ALA A 17 40.64 -17.12 9.49
CA ALA A 17 39.29 -16.62 9.71
C ALA A 17 38.53 -16.65 8.38
N SER A 18 38.14 -17.85 7.93
CA SER A 18 37.10 -17.99 6.92
C SER A 18 35.75 -17.66 7.57
N GLY A 19 35.51 -16.36 7.74
CA GLY A 19 34.15 -15.86 7.96
C GLY A 19 33.32 -16.30 6.76
N ALA A 20 32.33 -17.15 6.98
CA ALA A 20 31.33 -17.44 5.98
C ALA A 20 30.69 -16.10 5.58
N LEU A 21 31.01 -15.60 4.39
CA LEU A 21 30.22 -14.56 3.77
C LEU A 21 28.80 -15.14 3.66
N SER A 22 27.88 -14.62 4.48
CA SER A 22 26.46 -14.82 4.24
C SER A 22 26.20 -14.22 2.86
N ALA A 23 26.04 -15.08 1.86
CA ALA A 23 25.53 -14.65 0.57
C ALA A 23 24.16 -14.04 0.84
N ALA A 24 24.03 -12.72 0.62
CA ALA A 24 22.73 -12.08 0.70
C ALA A 24 21.77 -12.85 -0.19
N GLU A 25 20.65 -13.32 0.35
CA GLU A 25 19.64 -13.98 -0.46
C GLU A 25 19.18 -13.00 -1.55
N ILE A 26 19.38 -13.37 -2.82
CA ILE A 26 18.83 -12.59 -3.93
C ILE A 26 17.34 -12.88 -3.97
N THR A 27 16.56 -12.07 -3.25
CA THR A 27 15.11 -12.09 -3.35
C THR A 27 14.67 -11.42 -4.64
N ASN A 28 13.92 -12.16 -5.47
CA ASN A 28 13.30 -11.58 -6.66
C ASN A 28 12.14 -10.69 -6.22
N ASN A 29 12.39 -9.39 -6.13
CA ASN A 29 11.38 -8.39 -5.75
C ASN A 29 10.55 -7.90 -6.94
N ASN A 30 10.62 -8.56 -8.10
CA ASN A 30 9.77 -8.22 -9.22
C ASN A 30 8.29 -8.43 -8.84
N ILE A 31 7.48 -7.43 -9.18
CA ILE A 31 6.04 -7.50 -9.02
C ILE A 31 5.44 -8.25 -10.19
N THR A 32 4.43 -9.07 -9.91
CA THR A 32 3.73 -9.88 -10.92
C THR A 32 2.31 -9.40 -11.14
N GLU A 33 1.68 -9.80 -12.25
CA GLU A 33 0.24 -9.56 -12.46
C GLU A 33 -0.63 -10.18 -11.35
N ALA A 34 -0.24 -11.34 -10.82
CA ALA A 34 -0.92 -11.97 -9.70
C ALA A 34 -0.84 -11.13 -8.42
N ASP A 35 0.32 -10.52 -8.14
CA ASP A 35 0.48 -9.61 -7.00
C ASP A 35 -0.42 -8.37 -7.15
N ILE A 36 -0.50 -7.80 -8.38
CA ILE A 36 -1.34 -6.65 -8.69
C ILE A 36 -2.81 -6.99 -8.51
N LYS A 37 -3.25 -8.13 -9.07
CA LYS A 37 -4.61 -8.65 -8.91
C LYS A 37 -4.96 -8.81 -7.44
N ALA A 38 -4.09 -9.45 -6.66
CA ALA A 38 -4.31 -9.65 -5.24
C ALA A 38 -4.44 -8.31 -4.48
N ALA A 39 -3.63 -7.31 -4.82
CA ALA A 39 -3.72 -5.98 -4.22
C ALA A 39 -5.03 -5.26 -4.59
N GLN A 40 -5.49 -5.36 -5.84
CA GLN A 40 -6.77 -4.76 -6.29
C GLN A 40 -7.99 -5.45 -5.66
N ASP A 41 -7.97 -6.78 -5.56
CA ASP A 41 -9.01 -7.57 -4.90
C ASP A 41 -9.07 -7.25 -3.40
N ALA A 42 -7.91 -7.19 -2.73
CA ALA A 42 -7.81 -6.85 -1.32
C ALA A 42 -8.28 -5.43 -1.03
N TRP A 43 -7.98 -4.46 -1.91
CA TRP A 43 -8.48 -3.09 -1.76
C TRP A 43 -10.01 -3.03 -1.82
N GLY A 44 -10.63 -3.73 -2.77
CA GLY A 44 -12.09 -3.81 -2.88
C GLY A 44 -12.75 -4.45 -1.67
N ALA A 45 -12.21 -5.60 -1.22
CA ALA A 45 -12.68 -6.28 -0.02
C ALA A 45 -12.55 -5.41 1.23
N ALA A 46 -11.43 -4.68 1.38
CA ALA A 46 -11.20 -3.75 2.47
C ALA A 46 -12.23 -2.60 2.47
N LEU A 47 -12.55 -2.04 1.30
CA LEU A 47 -13.55 -0.98 1.18
C LEU A 47 -14.93 -1.44 1.64
N ILE A 48 -15.37 -2.63 1.19
CA ILE A 48 -16.64 -3.24 1.62
C ILE A 48 -16.61 -3.52 3.12
N LYS A 49 -15.50 -4.04 3.65
CA LYS A 49 -15.35 -4.29 5.09
C LYS A 49 -15.50 -3.02 5.92
N ILE A 50 -14.94 -1.89 5.48
CA ILE A 50 -15.14 -0.60 6.18
C ILE A 50 -16.62 -0.20 6.17
N SER A 51 -17.33 -0.36 5.04
CA SER A 51 -18.78 -0.13 4.97
C SER A 51 -19.56 -1.02 5.96
N ASP A 52 -19.19 -2.30 6.05
CA ASP A 52 -19.86 -3.26 6.95
C ASP A 52 -19.57 -2.97 8.42
N ASP A 53 -18.33 -2.64 8.77
CA ASP A 53 -17.96 -2.25 10.12
C ASP A 53 -18.65 -0.95 10.56
N TYR A 54 -18.82 0.01 9.64
CA TYR A 54 -19.60 1.21 9.92
C TYR A 54 -21.07 0.88 10.25
N ARG A 55 -21.69 -0.02 9.47
CA ARG A 55 -23.07 -0.45 9.72
C ARG A 55 -23.20 -1.20 11.05
N ALA A 56 -22.21 -2.02 11.39
CA ALA A 56 -22.26 -2.86 12.58
C ALA A 56 -21.87 -2.14 13.88
N GLY A 57 -21.02 -1.10 13.81
CA GLY A 57 -20.42 -0.48 14.99
C GLY A 57 -20.12 1.01 14.88
N GLY A 58 -20.65 1.68 13.86
CA GLY A 58 -20.49 3.12 13.67
C GLY A 58 -19.06 3.55 13.29
N ILE A 59 -18.81 4.86 13.45
CA ILE A 59 -17.59 5.51 12.97
C ILE A 59 -16.31 4.97 13.62
N GLU A 60 -16.33 4.67 14.91
CA GLU A 60 -15.16 4.17 15.64
C GLU A 60 -14.65 2.85 15.05
N ARG A 61 -15.58 1.92 14.80
CA ARG A 61 -15.24 0.61 14.23
C ARG A 61 -14.77 0.73 12.77
N ALA A 62 -15.43 1.56 11.97
CA ALA A 62 -15.04 1.84 10.60
C ALA A 62 -13.64 2.47 10.51
N LYS A 63 -13.36 3.45 11.38
CA LYS A 63 -12.08 4.15 11.45
C LYS A 63 -10.95 3.19 11.82
N ALA A 64 -11.13 2.34 12.83
CA ALA A 64 -10.14 1.33 13.20
C ALA A 64 -9.80 0.39 12.03
N THR A 65 -10.80 -0.07 11.28
CA THR A 65 -10.57 -0.89 10.08
C THR A 65 -9.86 -0.08 8.98
N ALA A 66 -10.26 1.17 8.73
CA ALA A 66 -9.63 2.00 7.71
C ALA A 66 -8.15 2.31 8.04
N GLU A 67 -7.83 2.56 9.31
CA GLU A 67 -6.45 2.76 9.77
C GLU A 67 -5.59 1.52 9.50
N ALA A 68 -6.07 0.33 9.88
CA ALA A 68 -5.36 -0.93 9.62
C ALA A 68 -5.16 -1.19 8.11
N VAL A 69 -6.14 -0.84 7.28
CA VAL A 69 -6.03 -0.93 5.81
C VAL A 69 -4.98 0.04 5.29
N LEU A 70 -4.96 1.29 5.75
CA LEU A 70 -3.95 2.27 5.34
C LEU A 70 -2.54 1.81 5.73
N ASP A 71 -2.37 1.25 6.93
CA ASP A 71 -1.06 0.83 7.43
C ASP A 71 -0.51 -0.41 6.71
N SER A 72 -1.39 -1.28 6.22
CA SER A 72 -1.00 -2.52 5.54
C SER A 72 -0.90 -2.38 4.02
N ALA A 73 -1.83 -1.64 3.40
CA ALA A 73 -1.98 -1.59 1.94
C ALA A 73 -1.36 -0.34 1.29
N TYR A 74 -1.02 0.71 2.04
CA TYR A 74 -0.46 1.94 1.50
C TYR A 74 0.98 2.17 1.93
N GLY A 75 1.78 2.73 1.02
CA GLY A 75 3.22 2.92 1.19
C GLY A 75 3.64 4.14 2.04
N TYR A 76 2.81 4.61 2.98
CA TYR A 76 3.10 5.85 3.74
C TYR A 76 4.38 5.78 4.58
N GLN A 77 4.84 4.58 4.94
CA GLN A 77 6.12 4.38 5.64
C GLN A 77 7.33 4.43 4.69
N GLN A 78 7.11 4.41 3.38
CA GLN A 78 8.16 4.46 2.35
C GLN A 78 8.28 5.85 1.72
N GLY A 79 7.36 6.77 2.04
CA GLY A 79 7.30 8.12 1.51
C GLY A 79 5.86 8.59 1.28
N PRO A 80 5.67 9.76 0.66
CA PRO A 80 4.34 10.25 0.30
C PRO A 80 3.65 9.28 -0.67
N VAL A 81 2.35 9.08 -0.48
CA VAL A 81 1.51 8.42 -1.49
C VAL A 81 0.93 9.48 -2.41
N LEU A 82 1.01 9.27 -3.72
CA LEU A 82 0.39 10.14 -4.71
C LEU A 82 -1.12 9.92 -4.70
N PHE A 83 -1.83 10.57 -3.79
CA PHE A 83 -3.25 10.32 -3.56
C PHE A 83 -4.11 11.49 -4.07
N LYS A 84 -4.94 11.23 -5.08
CA LYS A 84 -6.03 12.10 -5.53
C LYS A 84 -7.36 11.33 -5.39
N PRO A 85 -8.19 11.62 -4.37
CA PRO A 85 -9.47 10.93 -4.18
C PRO A 85 -10.54 11.34 -5.21
N THR A 86 -11.64 10.59 -5.24
CA THR A 86 -12.74 10.79 -6.21
C THR A 86 -13.44 12.14 -6.03
N LEU A 87 -13.80 12.48 -4.79
CA LEU A 87 -14.72 13.58 -4.46
C LEU A 87 -14.00 14.75 -3.74
N ALA A 88 -12.71 14.91 -3.97
CA ALA A 88 -11.92 16.01 -3.41
C ALA A 88 -11.67 17.12 -4.44
N GLY A 89 -11.75 18.38 -4.00
CA GLY A 89 -11.65 19.58 -4.83
C GLY A 89 -10.87 20.72 -4.15
N GLY A 90 -10.59 21.78 -4.91
CA GLY A 90 -9.93 23.00 -4.42
C GLY A 90 -8.49 22.77 -3.96
N GLU A 91 -8.04 23.53 -2.95
CA GLU A 91 -6.72 23.37 -2.31
C GLU A 91 -6.47 21.97 -1.74
N GLN A 92 -7.56 21.23 -1.62
CA GLN A 92 -7.67 19.96 -0.95
C GLN A 92 -7.78 18.78 -1.95
N THR A 93 -7.59 19.00 -3.24
CA THR A 93 -7.67 17.94 -4.26
C THR A 93 -6.65 16.80 -4.06
N PHE A 94 -5.43 17.12 -3.61
CA PHE A 94 -4.37 16.13 -3.42
C PHE A 94 -4.15 15.85 -1.92
N ARG A 95 -4.02 14.58 -1.55
CA ARG A 95 -3.98 14.08 -0.16
C ARG A 95 -2.75 13.22 0.11
N THR A 96 -1.56 13.80 0.05
CA THR A 96 -0.32 13.02 0.08
C THR A 96 0.05 12.42 1.45
N THR A 97 -0.77 12.64 2.49
CA THR A 97 -0.58 12.15 3.85
C THR A 97 -1.56 11.03 4.21
N ARG A 98 -1.15 10.16 5.14
CA ARG A 98 -2.01 9.12 5.72
C ARG A 98 -3.31 9.71 6.29
N GLU A 99 -3.21 10.84 6.96
CA GLU A 99 -4.37 11.53 7.53
C GLU A 99 -5.37 11.97 6.47
N GLY A 100 -4.89 12.57 5.36
CA GLY A 100 -5.76 12.98 4.25
C GLY A 100 -6.46 11.80 3.57
N ALA A 101 -5.79 10.65 3.44
CA ALA A 101 -6.43 9.44 2.93
C ALA A 101 -7.44 8.84 3.93
N LEU A 102 -7.14 8.87 5.23
CA LEU A 102 -8.09 8.43 6.26
C LEU A 102 -9.36 9.29 6.24
N ALA A 103 -9.21 10.61 6.20
CA ALA A 103 -10.32 11.54 6.09
C ALA A 103 -11.17 11.26 4.85
N TYR A 104 -10.55 11.00 3.70
CA TYR A 104 -11.30 10.59 2.51
C TYR A 104 -12.12 9.31 2.72
N PHE A 105 -11.55 8.27 3.33
CA PHE A 105 -12.23 6.98 3.48
C PHE A 105 -13.38 7.05 4.49
N VAL A 106 -13.19 7.67 5.66
CA VAL A 106 -14.17 7.61 6.76
C VAL A 106 -14.69 8.97 7.23
N GLY A 107 -14.24 10.08 6.65
CA GLY A 107 -14.65 11.42 7.04
C GLY A 107 -14.27 11.76 8.47
N ASN A 108 -15.12 12.55 9.13
CA ASN A 108 -15.03 12.90 10.56
C ASN A 108 -13.65 13.45 10.98
N ASN A 109 -13.07 14.30 10.14
CA ASN A 109 -11.81 14.99 10.39
C ASN A 109 -12.00 16.50 10.17
N SER A 110 -11.72 17.32 11.19
CA SER A 110 -11.91 18.78 11.14
C SER A 110 -10.98 19.49 10.14
N ALA A 111 -9.84 18.90 9.79
CA ALA A 111 -8.96 19.42 8.73
C ALA A 111 -9.53 19.18 7.32
N TYR A 112 -10.49 18.26 7.18
CA TYR A 112 -11.10 17.87 5.91
C TYR A 112 -12.64 17.85 6.02
N PRO A 113 -13.28 18.99 6.32
CA PRO A 113 -14.70 19.05 6.67
C PRO A 113 -15.64 18.70 5.51
N ALA A 114 -15.16 18.71 4.27
CA ALA A 114 -15.93 18.30 3.09
C ALA A 114 -15.98 16.77 2.91
N ASP A 115 -15.13 16.01 3.59
CA ASP A 115 -15.08 14.56 3.44
C ASP A 115 -16.18 13.91 4.31
N SER A 116 -17.19 13.35 3.64
CA SER A 116 -18.27 12.59 4.30
C SER A 116 -17.94 11.09 4.47
N GLY A 117 -16.73 10.66 4.14
CA GLY A 117 -16.31 9.26 4.14
C GLY A 117 -16.79 8.46 2.93
N PHE A 118 -15.91 8.28 1.94
CA PHE A 118 -16.21 7.52 0.73
C PHE A 118 -16.54 6.04 1.01
N ALA A 119 -15.85 5.41 1.97
CA ALA A 119 -16.10 4.04 2.36
C ALA A 119 -17.38 3.87 3.21
N LEU A 120 -18.00 4.96 3.64
CA LEU A 120 -19.23 4.93 4.44
C LEU A 120 -20.51 4.94 3.59
N LYS A 121 -20.36 4.96 2.25
CA LYS A 121 -21.47 4.91 1.27
C LYS A 121 -22.13 3.53 1.14
N ASN A 122 -22.04 2.69 2.18
CA ASN A 122 -22.72 1.41 2.30
C ASN A 122 -22.48 0.42 1.14
N TRP A 123 -21.24 0.33 0.66
CA TRP A 123 -20.86 -0.53 -0.45
C TRP A 123 -21.09 -2.01 -0.14
N GLN A 124 -21.65 -2.76 -1.09
CA GLN A 124 -21.87 -4.21 -1.00
C GLN A 124 -21.08 -5.01 -2.03
N SER A 125 -20.75 -4.41 -3.17
CA SER A 125 -19.97 -5.09 -4.19
C SER A 125 -18.96 -4.15 -4.85
N TYR A 126 -17.91 -4.77 -5.38
CA TYR A 126 -16.80 -4.12 -6.03
C TYR A 126 -16.37 -4.99 -7.21
N ARG A 127 -16.05 -4.34 -8.32
CA ARG A 127 -15.29 -4.92 -9.43
C ARG A 127 -14.42 -3.84 -10.06
N TYR A 128 -13.43 -4.26 -10.83
CA TYR A 128 -12.58 -3.36 -11.60
C TYR A 128 -12.32 -3.94 -12.98
N ASP A 129 -12.08 -3.04 -13.92
CA ASP A 129 -11.77 -3.35 -15.31
C ASP A 129 -10.48 -2.60 -15.67
N ASN A 130 -9.34 -3.29 -15.68
CA ASN A 130 -8.07 -2.70 -16.07
C ASN A 130 -8.08 -2.50 -17.60
N ALA A 131 -7.93 -1.27 -18.06
CA ALA A 131 -7.67 -0.94 -19.46
C ALA A 131 -6.22 -1.26 -19.84
N ALA A 132 -5.28 -1.10 -18.90
CA ALA A 132 -3.89 -1.47 -19.07
C ALA A 132 -3.21 -1.76 -17.73
N VAL A 133 -2.17 -2.59 -17.80
CA VAL A 133 -1.23 -2.88 -16.71
C VAL A 133 0.19 -2.66 -17.26
N TYR A 134 1.00 -1.90 -16.55
CA TYR A 134 2.41 -1.67 -16.86
C TYR A 134 3.27 -2.14 -15.69
N ILE A 135 4.23 -3.02 -15.95
CA ILE A 135 5.12 -3.60 -14.92
C ILE A 135 6.57 -3.28 -15.26
N ASN A 136 7.32 -2.80 -14.26
CA ASN A 136 8.75 -2.55 -14.37
C ASN A 136 9.45 -2.84 -13.04
N GLY A 137 10.21 -3.95 -12.98
CA GLY A 137 10.90 -4.39 -11.77
C GLY A 137 9.93 -4.64 -10.62
N ASN A 138 10.12 -3.93 -9.50
CA ASN A 138 9.25 -4.01 -8.32
C ASN A 138 8.08 -3.02 -8.32
N MET A 139 7.85 -2.33 -9.44
CA MET A 139 6.80 -1.33 -9.60
C MET A 139 5.77 -1.75 -10.65
N ALA A 140 4.52 -1.41 -10.41
CA ALA A 140 3.48 -1.55 -11.42
C ALA A 140 2.51 -0.37 -11.41
N LEU A 141 1.92 -0.08 -12.56
CA LEU A 141 0.84 0.89 -12.72
C LEU A 141 -0.36 0.19 -13.36
N THR A 142 -1.55 0.52 -12.90
CA THR A 142 -2.79 0.10 -13.56
C THR A 142 -3.65 1.32 -13.86
N MET A 143 -4.40 1.25 -14.95
CA MET A 143 -5.38 2.25 -15.33
C MET A 143 -6.64 1.56 -15.82
N GLY A 144 -7.82 2.08 -15.48
CA GLY A 144 -9.08 1.45 -15.83
C GLY A 144 -10.25 2.06 -15.08
N LYS A 145 -11.24 1.22 -14.78
CA LYS A 145 -12.44 1.61 -14.03
C LYS A 145 -12.60 0.78 -12.77
N VAL A 146 -13.21 1.38 -11.76
CA VAL A 146 -13.74 0.69 -10.59
C VAL A 146 -15.24 0.92 -10.54
N HIS A 147 -15.97 -0.16 -10.30
CA HIS A 147 -17.41 -0.15 -10.16
C HIS A 147 -17.77 -0.60 -8.75
N LEU A 148 -18.56 0.20 -8.07
CA LEU A 148 -19.01 -0.02 -6.71
C LEU A 148 -20.52 0.00 -6.69
N VAL A 149 -21.14 -0.99 -6.07
CA VAL A 149 -22.59 -1.02 -5.88
C VAL A 149 -22.87 -0.90 -4.40
N ASP A 150 -23.75 0.02 -4.02
CA ASP A 150 -24.25 0.14 -2.65
C ASP A 150 -25.41 -0.82 -2.38
N ARG A 151 -25.85 -0.88 -1.13
CA ARG A 151 -26.97 -1.75 -0.73
C ARG A 151 -28.34 -1.33 -1.23
N ASP A 152 -28.45 -0.13 -1.81
CA ASP A 152 -29.65 0.32 -2.51
C ASP A 152 -29.60 -0.07 -4.00
N ASN A 153 -28.60 -0.89 -4.38
CA ASN A 153 -28.32 -1.35 -5.74
C ASN A 153 -27.96 -0.22 -6.72
N LYS A 154 -27.48 0.92 -6.22
CA LYS A 154 -26.97 1.99 -7.06
C LYS A 154 -25.49 1.75 -7.37
N GLU A 155 -25.18 1.69 -8.66
CA GLU A 155 -23.80 1.60 -9.14
C GLU A 155 -23.15 2.99 -9.23
N THR A 156 -21.91 3.09 -8.75
CA THR A 156 -21.01 4.21 -8.96
C THR A 156 -19.77 3.71 -9.70
N THR A 157 -19.47 4.31 -10.85
CA THR A 157 -18.25 4.02 -11.62
C THR A 157 -17.27 5.19 -11.49
N VAL A 158 -16.00 4.87 -11.25
CA VAL A 158 -14.91 5.86 -11.18
C VAL A 158 -13.79 5.48 -12.15
N ASP A 159 -13.19 6.48 -12.78
CA ASP A 159 -11.93 6.31 -13.49
C ASP A 159 -10.81 6.16 -12.46
N LYS A 160 -9.98 5.14 -12.66
CA LYS A 160 -9.05 4.67 -11.65
C LYS A 160 -7.64 4.52 -12.21
N SER A 161 -6.67 5.02 -11.46
CA SER A 161 -5.28 4.63 -11.64
C SER A 161 -4.66 4.27 -10.30
N TRP A 162 -3.92 3.16 -10.29
CA TRP A 162 -3.11 2.78 -9.16
C TRP A 162 -1.65 2.67 -9.56
N GLY A 163 -0.77 2.94 -8.60
CA GLY A 163 0.61 2.52 -8.66
C GLY A 163 0.94 1.67 -7.45
N PHE A 164 1.65 0.59 -7.69
CA PHE A 164 2.02 -0.41 -6.72
C PHE A 164 3.54 -0.52 -6.64
N LYS A 165 4.04 -0.74 -5.43
CA LYS A 165 5.45 -1.04 -5.16
C LYS A 165 5.55 -2.28 -4.29
N LYS A 166 6.32 -3.27 -4.72
CA LYS A 166 6.71 -4.41 -3.89
C LYS A 166 7.95 -4.03 -3.09
N GLY A 167 7.82 -4.02 -1.78
CA GLY A 167 8.92 -3.76 -0.86
C GLY A 167 9.85 -4.97 -0.73
N ASP A 168 11.00 -4.75 -0.09
CA ASP A 168 11.98 -5.82 0.19
C ASP A 168 11.42 -6.86 1.19
N ASP A 169 10.37 -6.50 1.92
CA ASP A 169 9.59 -7.41 2.76
C ASP A 169 8.58 -8.27 1.97
N GLY A 170 8.65 -8.22 0.64
CA GLY A 170 7.78 -8.97 -0.28
C GLY A 170 6.35 -8.42 -0.38
N LYS A 171 5.99 -7.38 0.39
CA LYS A 171 4.62 -6.85 0.42
C LYS A 171 4.41 -5.79 -0.65
N VAL A 172 3.30 -5.92 -1.38
CA VAL A 172 2.84 -4.92 -2.35
C VAL A 172 2.03 -3.85 -1.64
N ARG A 173 2.39 -2.59 -1.88
CA ARG A 173 1.71 -1.42 -1.33
C ARG A 173 1.33 -0.44 -2.43
N ILE A 174 0.22 0.26 -2.24
CA ILE A 174 -0.24 1.35 -3.09
C ILE A 174 0.61 2.58 -2.79
N VAL A 175 1.25 3.11 -3.84
CA VAL A 175 2.06 4.34 -3.81
C VAL A 175 1.48 5.45 -4.69
N LEU A 176 0.51 5.12 -5.55
CA LEU A 176 -0.31 6.06 -6.30
C LEU A 176 -1.77 5.59 -6.23
N HIS A 177 -2.66 6.51 -5.88
CA HIS A 177 -4.10 6.32 -5.87
C HIS A 177 -4.72 7.53 -6.56
N HIS A 178 -5.13 7.37 -7.81
CA HIS A 178 -5.92 8.37 -8.52
C HIS A 178 -7.34 7.83 -8.69
N SER A 179 -8.33 8.65 -8.38
CA SER A 179 -9.75 8.33 -8.55
C SER A 179 -10.50 9.58 -8.99
N SER A 180 -11.39 9.47 -9.96
CA SER A 180 -12.25 10.57 -10.40
C SER A 180 -13.58 10.03 -10.92
N LEU A 181 -14.62 10.86 -10.85
CA LEU A 181 -15.80 10.59 -11.65
C LEU A 181 -15.44 10.73 -13.14
N PRO A 182 -16.01 9.90 -14.03
CA PRO A 182 -15.87 10.10 -15.46
C PRO A 182 -16.33 11.50 -15.88
N TYR A 183 -15.72 12.05 -16.93
CA TYR A 183 -16.13 13.36 -17.44
C TYR A 183 -17.61 13.34 -17.87
N GLY A 184 -18.41 14.23 -17.29
CA GLY A 184 -19.86 14.34 -17.55
C GLY A 184 -20.74 13.40 -16.72
N ALA A 185 -20.19 12.66 -15.76
CA ALA A 185 -20.95 11.92 -14.75
C ALA A 185 -21.64 12.85 -13.73
#